data_AF-A0A1F6LS05-F1
#
_entry.id   AF-A0A1F6LS05-F1
#
_cell.length_a   1.000
_cell.length_b   1.000
_cell.length_c   1.000
_cell.angle_alpha   90.00
_cell.angle_beta   90.00
_cell.angle_gamma   90.00
#
_symmetry.space_group_name_H-M   'P 1'
#
loop_
_entity.id
_entity.type
_entity.pdbx_description
1 polymer ?
#
loop_
_entity_poly.entity_id
_entity_poly.type
_entity_poly.pdbx_seq_one_letter_code
_entity_poly.pdbx_strand_id
1 'polypeptide(L)'
;MGEQKQVFTTEESTELLQYIATNMVTKADLDESEKRVKSELRRELRKDINAGLQRVMDYTDKRVTQAEGKIIRLVRKEDEKVDKHVRATENSGAISHEESHRLLELGPFPKLKIA
;
A
#
# COMPACT_ATOMS: atom_id res chain seq x y z
N MET A 1 -31.29 -35.06 65.05
CA MET A 1 -31.38 -33.76 64.36
C MET A 1 -31.77 -34.05 62.93
N GLY A 2 -33.04 -33.81 62.57
CA GLY A 2 -33.56 -34.11 61.25
C GLY A 2 -33.31 -32.95 60.30
N GLU A 3 -32.60 -33.21 59.20
CA GLU A 3 -32.49 -32.26 58.10
C GLU A 3 -33.87 -32.09 57.46
N GLN A 4 -34.46 -30.90 57.59
CA GLN A 4 -35.61 -30.51 56.79
C GLN A 4 -35.16 -30.38 55.34
N LYS A 5 -35.43 -31.40 54.52
CA LYS A 5 -35.37 -31.26 53.07
C LYS A 5 -36.43 -30.25 52.66
N GLN A 6 -36.00 -29.05 52.26
CA GLN A 6 -36.85 -28.11 51.53
C GLN A 6 -37.35 -28.82 50.27
N VAL A 7 -38.65 -29.08 50.22
CA VAL A 7 -39.32 -29.60 49.02
C VAL A 7 -39.75 -28.37 48.24
N PHE A 8 -39.07 -28.09 47.13
CA PHE A 8 -39.47 -27.02 46.21
C PHE A 8 -40.85 -27.32 45.64
N THR A 9 -41.69 -26.29 45.56
CA THR A 9 -42.99 -26.42 44.88
C THR A 9 -42.78 -26.54 43.37
N THR A 10 -43.75 -27.15 42.68
CA THR A 10 -43.70 -27.28 41.21
C THR A 10 -43.60 -25.94 40.51
N GLU A 11 -44.23 -24.89 41.05
CA GLU A 11 -44.18 -23.52 40.49
C GLU A 11 -42.78 -22.91 40.61
N GLU A 12 -42.16 -22.93 41.80
CA GLU A 12 -40.78 -22.46 42.00
C GLU A 12 -39.77 -23.23 41.14
N SER A 13 -39.98 -24.54 40.97
CA SER A 13 -39.15 -25.39 40.11
C SER A 13 -39.28 -25.00 38.63
N THR A 14 -40.47 -24.58 38.21
CA THR A 14 -40.75 -24.16 36.82
C THR A 14 -40.13 -22.80 36.53
N GLU A 15 -40.25 -21.85 37.45
CA GLU A 15 -39.61 -20.53 37.34
C GLU A 15 -38.08 -20.64 37.26
N LEU A 16 -37.48 -21.53 38.07
CA LEU A 16 -36.04 -21.79 38.04
C LEU A 16 -35.59 -22.38 36.70
N LEU A 17 -36.34 -23.33 36.15
CA LEU A 17 -36.05 -23.91 34.83
C LEU A 17 -36.21 -22.90 33.71
N GLN A 18 -37.21 -22.01 33.79
CA GLN A 18 -37.42 -20.94 32.83
C GLN A 18 -36.30 -19.90 32.90
N TYR A 19 -35.86 -19.54 34.10
CA TYR A 19 -34.72 -18.66 34.32
C TYR A 19 -33.43 -19.27 33.75
N ILE A 20 -33.19 -20.56 33.99
CA ILE A 20 -32.04 -21.28 33.43
C ILE A 20 -32.12 -21.31 31.91
N ALA A 21 -33.28 -21.67 31.34
CA ALA A 21 -33.47 -21.72 29.89
C ALA A 21 -33.28 -20.35 29.20
N THR A 22 -33.69 -19.27 29.86
CA THR A 22 -33.58 -17.90 29.31
C THR A 22 -32.15 -17.35 29.41
N ASN A 23 -31.37 -17.80 30.40
CA ASN A 23 -29.99 -17.33 30.61
C ASN A 23 -28.94 -18.34 30.12
N MET A 24 -29.35 -19.47 29.57
CA MET A 24 -28.46 -20.46 28.98
C MET A 24 -28.07 -20.02 27.57
N VAL A 25 -26.77 -19.88 27.34
CA VAL A 25 -26.21 -19.70 26.00
C VAL A 25 -26.38 -21.01 25.22
N THR A 26 -27.07 -20.94 24.09
CA THR A 26 -27.23 -22.09 23.21
C THR A 26 -26.04 -22.22 22.27
N LYS A 27 -25.88 -23.41 21.68
CA LYS A 27 -24.90 -23.63 20.62
C LYS A 27 -25.12 -22.69 19.41
N ALA A 28 -26.38 -22.36 19.11
CA ALA A 28 -26.71 -21.45 18.01
C ALA A 28 -26.22 -20.02 18.30
N ASP A 29 -26.32 -19.56 19.55
CA ASP A 29 -25.81 -18.23 19.96
C ASP A 29 -24.29 -18.15 19.85
N LEU A 30 -23.59 -19.24 20.22
CA LEU A 30 -22.15 -19.36 20.04
C LEU A 30 -21.74 -19.35 18.56
N ASP A 31 -22.43 -20.12 17.71
CA ASP A 31 -22.16 -20.18 16.28
C ASP A 31 -22.41 -18.83 15.59
N GLU A 32 -23.44 -18.08 16.00
CA GLU A 32 -23.71 -16.74 15.49
C GLU A 32 -22.64 -15.74 15.92
N SER A 33 -22.26 -15.77 17.20
CA SER A 33 -21.17 -14.93 17.74
C SER A 33 -19.85 -15.19 17.03
N GLU A 34 -19.49 -16.46 16.83
CA GLU A 34 -18.26 -16.85 16.12
C GLU A 34 -18.26 -16.33 14.67
N LYS A 35 -19.39 -16.45 13.96
CA LYS A 35 -19.52 -15.91 12.60
C LYS A 35 -19.35 -14.39 12.58
N ARG A 36 -19.94 -13.68 13.53
CA ARG A 36 -19.84 -12.21 13.63
C ARG A 36 -18.39 -11.78 13.85
N VAL A 37 -17.72 -12.36 14.85
CA VAL A 37 -16.30 -12.08 15.15
C VAL A 37 -15.41 -12.38 13.94
N LYS A 38 -15.58 -13.54 13.29
CA LYS A 38 -14.81 -13.87 12.08
C LYS A 38 -15.04 -12.87 10.94
N SER A 39 -16.27 -12.38 10.78
CA SER A 39 -16.60 -11.41 9.73
C SER A 39 -15.97 -10.05 9.98
N GLU A 40 -15.99 -9.57 11.22
CA GLU A 40 -15.39 -8.31 11.65
C GLU A 40 -13.87 -8.38 11.52
N LEU A 41 -13.26 -9.45 12.02
CA LEU A 41 -11.82 -9.68 11.91
C LEU A 41 -11.37 -9.72 10.44
N ARG A 42 -12.11 -10.40 9.56
CA ARG A 42 -11.82 -10.40 8.12
C ARG A 42 -11.92 -9.01 7.49
N ARG A 43 -12.88 -8.19 7.94
CA ARG A 43 -13.05 -6.82 7.43
C ARG A 43 -11.88 -5.93 7.84
N GLU A 44 -11.46 -6.00 9.10
CA GLU A 44 -10.32 -5.24 9.60
C GLU A 44 -9.02 -5.68 8.93
N LEU A 45 -8.79 -7.00 8.82
CA LEU A 45 -7.61 -7.53 8.15
C LEU A 45 -7.51 -7.07 6.69
N ARG A 46 -8.64 -7.04 5.96
CA ARG A 46 -8.67 -6.51 4.58
C ARG A 46 -8.35 -5.02 4.53
N LYS A 47 -8.85 -4.24 5.47
CA LYS A 47 -8.57 -2.79 5.56
C LYS A 47 -7.08 -2.55 5.77
N ASP A 48 -6.47 -3.28 6.69
CA ASP A 48 -5.04 -3.16 7.01
C ASP A 48 -4.15 -3.65 5.87
N ILE A 49 -4.50 -4.75 5.22
CA ILE A 49 -3.80 -5.26 4.04
C ILE A 49 -3.88 -4.23 2.90
N ASN A 50 -5.05 -3.68 2.61
CA ASN A 50 -5.22 -2.68 1.55
C ASN A 50 -4.43 -1.40 1.87
N ALA A 51 -4.43 -0.94 3.12
CA ALA A 51 -3.63 0.20 3.55
C ALA A 51 -2.12 -0.09 3.50
N GLY A 52 -1.70 -1.32 3.77
CA GLY A 52 -0.33 -1.78 3.57
C GLY A 52 0.08 -1.78 2.10
N LEU A 53 -0.77 -2.33 1.23
CA LEU A 53 -0.55 -2.39 -0.22
C LEU A 53 -0.39 -0.99 -0.81
N GLN A 54 -1.30 -0.07 -0.46
CA GLN A 54 -1.23 1.32 -0.94
C GLN A 54 0.09 1.98 -0.54
N ARG A 55 0.55 1.81 0.70
CA ARG A 55 1.83 2.35 1.16
C ARG A 55 3.03 1.80 0.38
N VAL A 56 3.01 0.53 0.02
CA VAL A 56 4.07 -0.10 -0.80
C VAL A 56 4.05 0.46 -2.21
N MET A 57 2.88 0.61 -2.82
CA MET A 57 2.73 1.23 -4.14
C MET A 57 3.25 2.67 -4.13
N ASP A 58 2.76 3.50 -3.21
CA ASP A 58 3.18 4.91 -3.09
C ASP A 58 4.70 5.04 -2.88
N TYR A 59 5.30 4.18 -2.07
CA TYR A 59 6.75 4.16 -1.85
C TYR A 59 7.51 3.78 -3.13
N THR A 60 7.03 2.78 -3.85
CA THR A 60 7.66 2.29 -5.08
C THR A 60 7.58 3.35 -6.17
N ASP A 61 6.41 3.95 -6.38
CA ASP A 61 6.21 5.03 -7.35
C ASP A 61 7.13 6.21 -7.06
N LYS A 62 7.18 6.66 -5.79
CA LYS A 62 8.09 7.74 -5.37
C LYS A 62 9.55 7.41 -5.66
N ARG A 63 9.98 6.17 -5.43
CA ARG A 63 11.36 5.72 -5.70
C ARG A 63 11.65 5.68 -7.19
N VAL A 64 10.72 5.20 -8.01
CA VAL A 64 10.84 5.16 -9.47
C VAL A 64 10.94 6.58 -10.03
N THR A 65 10.03 7.48 -9.68
CA THR A 65 10.08 8.88 -10.13
C THR A 65 11.38 9.58 -9.71
N GLN A 66 11.89 9.29 -8.50
CA GLN A 66 13.18 9.83 -8.07
C GLN A 66 14.34 9.27 -8.89
N ALA A 67 14.33 7.99 -9.23
CA ALA A 67 15.37 7.36 -10.05
C ALA A 67 15.34 7.92 -11.49
N GLU A 68 14.17 8.01 -12.10
CA GLU A 68 13.97 8.63 -13.42
C GLU A 68 14.44 10.09 -13.42
N GLY A 69 14.02 10.87 -12.42
CA GLY A 69 14.45 12.26 -12.26
C GLY A 69 15.96 12.42 -12.01
N LYS A 70 16.65 11.41 -11.48
CA LYS A 70 18.12 11.39 -11.38
C LYS A 70 18.76 11.06 -12.73
N ILE A 71 18.26 10.03 -13.43
CA ILE A 71 18.76 9.64 -14.76
C ILE A 71 18.65 10.81 -15.73
N ILE A 72 17.48 11.47 -15.79
CA ILE A 72 17.26 12.64 -16.65
C ILE A 72 18.26 13.77 -16.33
N ARG A 73 18.55 14.00 -15.04
CA ARG A 73 19.56 14.99 -14.63
C ARG A 73 20.98 14.60 -15.05
N LEU A 74 21.34 13.32 -14.99
CA LEU A 74 22.65 12.85 -15.43
C LEU A 74 22.80 12.94 -16.94
N VAL A 75 21.79 12.50 -17.71
CA VAL A 75 21.78 12.60 -19.18
C VAL A 75 21.95 14.04 -19.62
N ARG A 76 21.18 14.99 -19.05
CA ARG A 76 21.34 16.43 -19.37
C ARG A 76 22.74 16.96 -19.07
N LYS A 77 23.37 16.51 -17.97
CA LYS A 77 24.74 16.92 -17.64
C LYS A 77 25.76 16.38 -18.64
N GLU A 78 25.57 15.15 -19.12
CA GLU A 78 26.44 14.60 -20.16
C GLU A 78 26.22 15.31 -21.50
N ASP A 79 24.97 15.65 -21.85
CA ASP A 79 24.67 16.45 -23.05
C ASP A 79 25.38 17.82 -23.01
N GLU A 80 25.30 18.53 -21.89
CA GLU A 80 26.00 19.81 -21.71
C GLU A 80 27.53 19.70 -21.89
N LYS A 81 28.12 18.55 -21.55
CA LYS A 81 29.55 18.32 -21.78
C LYS A 81 29.83 18.08 -23.26
N VAL A 82 29.00 17.29 -23.94
CA VAL A 82 29.13 17.04 -25.39
C VAL A 82 29.03 18.36 -26.15
N ASP A 83 28.02 19.19 -25.84
CA ASP A 83 27.85 20.52 -26.44
C ASP A 83 29.11 21.40 -26.26
N LYS A 84 29.69 21.40 -25.05
CA LYS A 84 30.92 22.14 -24.76
C LYS A 84 32.11 21.62 -25.57
N HIS A 85 32.23 20.30 -25.72
CA HIS A 85 33.31 19.70 -26.50
C HIS A 85 33.17 20.05 -27.98
N VAL A 86 31.97 19.93 -28.56
CA VAL A 86 31.71 20.28 -29.97
C VAL A 86 32.07 21.74 -30.24
N ARG A 87 31.63 22.67 -29.39
CA ARG A 87 31.98 24.09 -29.50
C ARG A 87 33.47 24.35 -29.31
N ALA A 88 34.14 23.63 -28.41
CA ALA A 88 35.58 23.76 -28.22
C ALA A 88 36.36 23.28 -29.45
N THR A 89 35.93 22.18 -30.08
CA THR A 89 36.54 21.69 -31.32
C THR A 89 36.33 22.62 -32.49
N GLU A 90 35.16 23.25 -32.60
CA GLU A 90 34.90 24.32 -33.58
C GLU A 90 35.82 25.53 -33.36
N ASN A 91 35.90 26.03 -32.12
CA ASN A 91 36.77 27.16 -31.77
C ASN A 91 38.26 26.87 -32.01
N SER A 92 38.67 25.60 -31.93
CA SER A 92 40.04 25.18 -32.24
C SER A 92 40.32 25.06 -33.75
N GLY A 93 39.30 25.19 -34.59
CA GLY A 93 39.40 25.01 -36.04
C GLY A 93 39.54 23.55 -36.50
N ALA A 94 39.35 22.59 -35.58
CA ALA A 94 39.42 21.16 -35.90
C ALA A 94 38.22 20.67 -36.71
N ILE A 95 37.08 21.37 -36.60
CA ILE A 95 35.86 21.14 -37.37
C ILE A 95 35.31 22.49 -37.85
N SER A 96 34.57 22.48 -38.95
CA SER A 96 33.88 23.65 -39.48
C SER A 96 32.61 24.00 -38.67
N HIS A 97 32.15 25.25 -38.81
CA HIS A 97 30.89 25.69 -38.21
C HIS A 97 29.70 24.82 -38.65
N GLU A 98 29.63 24.43 -39.93
CA GLU A 98 28.59 23.55 -40.46
C GLU A 98 28.63 22.13 -39.90
N GLU A 99 29.82 21.57 -39.68
CA GLU A 99 29.98 20.26 -39.02
C GLU A 99 29.58 20.32 -37.56
N SER A 100 29.96 21.39 -36.84
CA SER A 100 29.55 21.60 -35.46
C SER A 100 28.02 21.70 -35.31
N HIS A 101 27.36 22.40 -36.23
CA HIS A 101 25.91 22.56 -36.24
C HIS A 101 25.22 21.22 -36.46
N ARG A 102 25.69 20.43 -37.44
CA ARG A 102 25.17 19.07 -37.68
C ARG A 102 25.33 18.16 -36.47
N LEU A 103 26.46 18.22 -35.76
CA LEU A 103 26.70 17.41 -34.57
C LEU A 103 25.78 17.80 -33.40
N LEU A 104 25.45 19.07 -33.25
CA LEU A 104 24.49 19.55 -32.25
C LEU A 104 23.04 19.24 -32.64
N GLU A 105 22.75 19.17 -33.95
CA GLU A 105 21.44 18.80 -34.50
C GLU A 105 21.12 17.30 -34.43
N LEU A 106 22.13 16.43 -34.31
CA LEU A 106 21.92 15.02 -33.95
C LEU A 106 21.15 14.87 -32.63
N GLY A 107 21.09 15.97 -31.87
CA GLY A 107 20.29 16.13 -30.67
C GLY A 107 20.94 15.37 -29.52
N PRO A 108 20.62 15.76 -28.29
CA PRO A 108 20.93 14.90 -27.17
C PRO A 108 20.13 13.61 -27.29
N PHE A 109 20.63 12.57 -26.64
CA PHE A 109 19.79 11.43 -26.26
C PHE A 109 18.44 11.95 -25.76
N PRO A 110 17.31 11.36 -26.21
CA PRO A 110 16.00 12.00 -26.21
C PRO A 110 15.74 12.75 -24.90
N LYS A 111 15.56 14.07 -24.99
CA LYS A 111 15.08 14.88 -23.86
C LYS A 111 13.70 14.33 -23.51
N LEU A 112 13.64 13.39 -22.58
CA LEU A 112 12.39 12.90 -22.02
C LEU A 112 11.62 14.13 -21.53
N LYS A 113 10.62 14.55 -22.31
CA LYS A 113 9.62 15.52 -21.88
C LYS A 113 8.79 14.78 -20.85
N ILE A 114 9.09 15.02 -19.58
CA ILE A 114 8.23 14.60 -18.48
C ILE A 114 6.95 15.44 -18.64
N ALA A 115 5.83 14.77 -18.90
CA ALA A 115 4.49 15.35 -18.89
C ALA A 115 4.05 15.63 -17.45
#